data_AF-A0A2M6YT18-F1
#
_entry.id   AF-A0A2M6YT18-F1
#
_cell.length_a   1.000
_cell.length_b   1.000
_cell.length_c   1.000
_cell.angle_alpha   90.00
_cell.angle_beta   90.00
_cell.angle_gamma   90.00
#
_symmetry.space_group_name_H-M   'P 1'
#
loop_
_entity.id
_entity.type
_entity.pdbx_description
1 polymer ?
#
loop_
_entity_poly.entity_id
_entity_poly.type
_entity_poly.pdbx_seq_one_letter_code
_entity_poly.pdbx_strand_id
1 'polypeptide(L)'
;MYNKIMETNILKAFNNLTKIESFKLTEIYSGKNRINNVGNALEYFIRDIFCSSIDTISIDVKDKIHSDYLSYLGNQNNPPDFIVRNGDAVEVKKIGELVGSIALNSSYPKSKLHNDDVRILQSCRECDGGNWIEKDIIYAVGSVSKSKLKTLWFVYGNCYAADREVYEKTFKCISKKVHEIDHLEFTVKTNEIAGVRKIDPLGITYLRVRGMWGIDTPHKVFGSLTEFNRQSNFSAYILMLDKKYYSFSKKDRIIIESNSSIKIKSVEIKSPNNPANYLKAKLICFIK
;
A
#
# COMPACT_ATOMS: atom_id res chain seq x y z
N MET A 1 -20.24 -29.08 1.07
CA MET A 1 -20.56 -27.70 0.62
C MET A 1 -19.29 -27.11 0.03
N TYR A 2 -19.24 -26.86 -1.28
CA TYR A 2 -18.15 -26.07 -1.86
C TYR A 2 -18.34 -24.63 -1.38
N ASN A 3 -17.51 -24.16 -0.44
CA ASN A 3 -17.43 -22.75 -0.12
C ASN A 3 -17.05 -22.02 -1.41
N LYS A 4 -17.98 -21.23 -1.95
CA LYS A 4 -17.73 -20.38 -3.11
C LYS A 4 -16.66 -19.37 -2.69
N ILE A 5 -15.43 -19.56 -3.14
CA ILE A 5 -14.36 -18.59 -2.91
C ILE A 5 -14.80 -17.28 -3.55
N MET A 6 -14.90 -16.24 -2.73
CA MET A 6 -15.26 -14.91 -3.21
C MET A 6 -14.00 -14.22 -3.75
N GLU A 7 -14.08 -13.71 -4.98
CA GLU A 7 -12.93 -13.15 -5.69
C GLU A 7 -13.04 -11.63 -5.82
N THR A 8 -11.98 -10.92 -5.43
CA THR A 8 -11.86 -9.48 -5.66
C THR A 8 -10.49 -9.10 -6.26
N ASN A 9 -10.38 -7.89 -6.77
CA ASN A 9 -9.16 -7.28 -7.27
C ASN A 9 -9.32 -5.76 -7.38
N ILE A 10 -8.24 -5.06 -7.73
CA ILE A 10 -8.24 -3.60 -7.82
C ILE A 10 -9.26 -3.04 -8.84
N LEU A 11 -9.53 -3.74 -9.94
CA LEU A 11 -10.52 -3.31 -10.94
C LEU A 11 -11.93 -3.35 -10.35
N LYS A 12 -12.30 -4.43 -9.66
CA LYS A 12 -13.59 -4.52 -8.95
C LYS A 12 -13.69 -3.47 -7.84
N ALA A 13 -12.63 -3.29 -7.05
CA ALA A 13 -12.59 -2.28 -5.98
C ALA A 13 -12.80 -0.86 -6.53
N PHE A 14 -12.16 -0.53 -7.64
CA PHE A 14 -12.29 0.79 -8.28
C PHE A 14 -13.66 1.00 -8.91
N ASN A 15 -14.28 -0.04 -9.46
CA ASN A 15 -15.68 0.04 -9.91
C ASN A 15 -16.66 0.22 -8.75
N ASN A 16 -16.38 -0.36 -7.58
CA ASN A 16 -17.19 -0.13 -6.38
C ASN A 16 -17.04 1.31 -5.87
N LEU A 17 -15.83 1.88 -5.97
CA LEU A 17 -15.56 3.27 -5.60
C LEU A 17 -16.43 4.27 -6.36
N THR A 18 -16.76 4.01 -7.64
CA THR A 18 -17.60 4.94 -8.43
C THR A 18 -19.05 5.01 -7.96
N LYS A 19 -19.50 4.02 -7.16
CA LYS A 19 -20.87 3.96 -6.62
C LYS A 19 -21.00 4.74 -5.31
N ILE A 20 -19.89 5.18 -4.72
CA ILE A 20 -19.88 5.84 -3.42
C ILE A 20 -20.32 7.30 -3.54
N GLU A 21 -21.25 7.69 -2.67
CA GLU A 21 -21.79 9.05 -2.65
C GLU A 21 -20.94 10.01 -1.82
N SER A 22 -20.60 9.61 -0.59
CA SER A 22 -19.86 10.42 0.39
C SER A 22 -18.47 9.85 0.68
N PHE A 23 -17.47 10.72 0.68
CA PHE A 23 -16.07 10.39 0.99
C PHE A 23 -15.63 10.95 2.35
N LYS A 24 -16.57 11.17 3.27
CA LYS A 24 -16.27 11.57 4.65
C LYS A 24 -16.07 10.35 5.52
N LEU A 25 -14.82 9.97 5.73
CA LEU A 25 -14.42 8.72 6.40
C LEU A 25 -15.04 8.58 7.80
N THR A 26 -15.03 9.66 8.58
CA THR A 26 -15.57 9.61 9.95
C THR A 26 -17.07 9.42 10.00
N GLU A 27 -17.84 9.87 9.00
CA GLU A 27 -19.30 9.65 8.93
C GLU A 27 -19.59 8.19 8.58
N ILE A 28 -18.82 7.61 7.65
CA ILE A 28 -18.94 6.18 7.25
C ILE A 28 -18.72 5.25 8.46
N TYR A 29 -17.83 5.60 9.38
CA TYR A 29 -17.47 4.75 10.52
C TYR A 29 -18.00 5.28 11.86
N SER A 30 -19.10 6.02 11.84
CA SER A 30 -19.63 6.75 12.99
C SER A 30 -20.57 5.93 13.91
N GLY A 31 -20.12 4.84 14.60
CA GLY A 31 -20.94 4.07 15.57
C GLY A 31 -20.20 3.61 16.85
N LYS A 32 -20.90 3.31 17.97
CA LYS A 32 -20.42 3.19 19.38
C LYS A 32 -19.09 2.43 19.70
N ASN A 33 -18.46 1.74 18.76
CA ASN A 33 -17.14 1.09 18.88
C ASN A 33 -16.10 1.69 17.89
N ARG A 34 -16.02 3.03 17.75
CA ARG A 34 -15.39 3.71 16.59
C ARG A 34 -13.89 3.47 16.41
N ILE A 35 -13.53 3.37 15.14
CA ILE A 35 -12.18 3.63 14.63
C ILE A 35 -11.83 5.11 14.90
N ASN A 36 -10.94 5.34 15.85
CA ASN A 36 -10.60 6.70 16.33
C ASN A 36 -9.49 7.39 15.52
N ASN A 37 -8.81 6.65 14.63
CA ASN A 37 -7.70 7.15 13.83
C ASN A 37 -8.11 7.24 12.35
N VAL A 38 -7.92 8.41 11.74
CA VAL A 38 -8.20 8.65 10.31
C VAL A 38 -7.42 7.71 9.38
N GLY A 39 -6.21 7.30 9.77
CA GLY A 39 -5.43 6.28 9.06
C GLY A 39 -6.14 4.94 9.04
N ASN A 40 -6.52 4.42 10.21
CA ASN A 40 -7.31 3.20 10.34
C ASN A 40 -8.65 3.30 9.59
N ALA A 41 -9.30 4.47 9.58
CA ALA A 41 -10.56 4.66 8.86
C ALA A 41 -10.35 4.60 7.33
N LEU A 42 -9.22 5.09 6.84
CA LEU A 42 -8.82 4.96 5.44
C LEU A 42 -8.50 3.51 5.09
N GLU A 43 -7.77 2.79 5.93
CA GLU A 43 -7.51 1.35 5.74
C GLU A 43 -8.80 0.55 5.64
N TYR A 44 -9.73 0.80 6.57
CA TYR A 44 -11.01 0.12 6.60
C TYR A 44 -11.88 0.47 5.38
N PHE A 45 -11.88 1.74 4.96
CA PHE A 45 -12.50 2.16 3.70
C PHE A 45 -11.96 1.43 2.48
N ILE A 46 -10.64 1.28 2.41
CA ILE A 46 -10.00 0.56 1.31
C ILE A 46 -10.38 -0.93 1.35
N ARG A 47 -10.44 -1.57 2.52
CA ARG A 47 -10.95 -2.95 2.64
C ARG A 47 -12.40 -3.06 2.17
N ASP A 48 -13.25 -2.10 2.55
CA ASP A 48 -14.66 -2.10 2.18
C ASP A 48 -14.90 -2.00 0.67
N ILE A 49 -14.13 -1.18 -0.06
CA ILE A 49 -14.26 -1.11 -1.51
C ILE A 49 -13.78 -2.40 -2.20
N PHE A 50 -12.73 -3.03 -1.68
CA PHE A 50 -12.25 -4.33 -2.18
C PHE A 50 -13.27 -5.43 -1.90
N CYS A 51 -13.88 -5.45 -0.73
CA CYS A 51 -14.83 -6.49 -0.33
C CYS A 51 -16.29 -6.17 -0.69
N SER A 52 -16.55 -5.04 -1.35
CA SER A 52 -17.89 -4.55 -1.71
C SER A 52 -18.84 -4.42 -0.51
N SER A 53 -18.33 -4.01 0.65
CA SER A 53 -19.04 -4.01 1.94
C SER A 53 -19.31 -2.61 2.51
N ILE A 54 -19.14 -1.54 1.72
CA ILE A 54 -19.24 -0.15 2.20
C ILE A 54 -20.59 0.13 2.87
N ASP A 55 -21.70 -0.34 2.28
CA ASP A 55 -23.08 -0.11 2.73
C ASP A 55 -23.53 -1.04 3.88
N THR A 56 -22.68 -2.00 4.26
CA THR A 56 -22.98 -2.85 5.43
C THR A 56 -22.86 -2.01 6.69
N ILE A 57 -23.82 -2.07 7.62
CA ILE A 57 -23.78 -1.23 8.83
C ILE A 57 -23.01 -1.91 9.97
N SER A 58 -23.21 -3.21 10.16
CA SER A 58 -22.60 -3.95 11.27
C SER A 58 -21.12 -4.24 11.02
N ILE A 59 -20.26 -3.85 11.97
CA ILE A 59 -18.82 -4.10 11.92
C ILE A 59 -18.52 -5.61 11.91
N ASP A 60 -19.20 -6.39 12.76
CA ASP A 60 -18.98 -7.83 12.85
C ASP A 60 -19.37 -8.55 11.54
N VAL A 61 -20.36 -8.02 10.82
CA VAL A 61 -20.74 -8.54 9.51
C VAL A 61 -19.70 -8.15 8.46
N LYS A 62 -19.17 -6.93 8.51
CA LYS A 62 -18.07 -6.50 7.62
C LYS A 62 -16.83 -7.35 7.82
N ASP A 63 -16.41 -7.60 9.05
CA ASP A 63 -15.24 -8.41 9.36
C ASP A 63 -15.38 -9.83 8.81
N LYS A 64 -16.58 -10.41 8.90
CA LYS A 64 -16.89 -11.71 8.26
C LYS A 64 -16.75 -11.63 6.74
N ILE A 65 -17.35 -10.61 6.10
CA ILE A 65 -17.23 -10.41 4.65
C ILE A 65 -15.75 -10.23 4.26
N HIS A 66 -14.99 -9.44 5.00
CA HIS A 66 -13.56 -9.22 4.74
C HIS A 66 -12.80 -10.56 4.79
N SER A 67 -13.12 -11.45 5.73
CA SER A 67 -12.45 -12.76 5.83
C SER A 67 -12.72 -13.70 4.65
N ASP A 68 -13.84 -13.52 3.93
CA ASP A 68 -14.12 -14.27 2.70
C ASP A 68 -13.20 -13.85 1.55
N TYR A 69 -12.90 -12.54 1.44
CA TYR A 69 -12.12 -11.96 0.34
C TYR A 69 -10.62 -11.82 0.62
N LEU A 70 -10.22 -11.71 1.89
CA LEU A 70 -8.84 -11.38 2.28
C LEU A 70 -8.17 -12.60 2.90
N SER A 71 -6.93 -12.88 2.50
CA SER A 71 -6.13 -13.98 3.06
C SER A 71 -5.23 -13.56 4.21
N TYR A 72 -5.02 -12.25 4.39
CA TYR A 72 -4.24 -11.70 5.49
C TYR A 72 -4.73 -10.29 5.84
N LEU A 73 -4.75 -9.98 7.14
CA LEU A 73 -4.93 -8.65 7.70
C LEU A 73 -3.70 -8.30 8.54
N GLY A 74 -3.07 -7.18 8.21
CA GLY A 74 -1.85 -6.71 8.84
C GLY A 74 -2.06 -6.02 10.19
N ASN A 75 -0.95 -5.55 10.74
CA ASN A 75 -0.92 -4.71 11.94
C ASN A 75 -0.04 -3.47 11.70
N GLN A 76 -0.04 -2.54 12.65
CA GLN A 76 0.67 -1.26 12.53
C GLN A 76 2.19 -1.37 12.35
N ASN A 77 2.80 -2.50 12.71
CA ASN A 77 4.25 -2.68 12.75
C ASN A 77 4.80 -3.48 11.57
N ASN A 78 3.95 -4.25 10.87
CA ASN A 78 4.38 -5.22 9.87
C ASN A 78 3.54 -5.09 8.60
N PRO A 79 4.16 -4.77 7.45
CA PRO A 79 3.45 -4.74 6.17
C PRO A 79 3.07 -6.17 5.71
N PRO A 80 2.14 -6.30 4.75
CA PRO A 80 1.23 -5.25 4.25
C PRO A 80 0.03 -5.04 5.19
N ASP A 81 -0.78 -4.01 4.94
CA ASP A 81 -2.03 -3.79 5.71
C ASP A 81 -3.09 -4.87 5.46
N PHE A 82 -3.14 -5.43 4.25
CA PHE A 82 -3.90 -6.64 3.94
C PHE A 82 -3.43 -7.30 2.64
N ILE A 83 -3.83 -8.56 2.44
CA ILE A 83 -3.64 -9.30 1.18
C ILE A 83 -5.00 -9.79 0.69
N VAL A 84 -5.31 -9.50 -0.57
CA VAL A 84 -6.46 -10.09 -1.26
C VAL A 84 -6.18 -11.57 -1.48
N ARG A 85 -7.15 -12.42 -1.15
CA ARG A 85 -7.02 -13.88 -1.29
C ARG A 85 -6.63 -14.24 -2.72
N ASN A 86 -5.54 -15.01 -2.85
CA ASN A 86 -4.92 -15.37 -4.13
C ASN A 86 -4.59 -14.17 -5.03
N GLY A 87 -4.33 -13.01 -4.44
CA GLY A 87 -4.16 -11.76 -5.15
C GLY A 87 -3.06 -10.88 -4.57
N ASP A 88 -3.25 -9.58 -4.77
CA ASP A 88 -2.26 -8.54 -4.50
C ASP A 88 -2.24 -8.16 -3.01
N ALA A 89 -1.06 -7.78 -2.53
CA ALA A 89 -0.89 -7.11 -1.25
C ALA A 89 -1.27 -5.63 -1.37
N VAL A 90 -1.79 -5.03 -0.31
CA VAL A 90 -2.14 -3.62 -0.27
C VAL A 90 -1.53 -2.95 0.95
N GLU A 91 -0.79 -1.87 0.71
CA GLU A 91 -0.20 -1.00 1.72
C GLU A 91 -0.88 0.37 1.64
N VAL A 92 -1.53 0.76 2.72
CA VAL A 92 -2.29 1.99 2.84
C VAL A 92 -1.43 3.08 3.45
N LYS A 93 -1.51 4.29 2.89
CA LYS A 93 -0.85 5.47 3.44
C LYS A 93 -1.79 6.67 3.42
N LYS A 94 -1.99 7.28 4.59
CA LYS A 94 -2.67 8.57 4.69
C LYS A 94 -1.66 9.69 4.53
N ILE A 95 -1.95 10.64 3.65
CA ILE A 95 -1.19 11.88 3.47
C ILE A 95 -2.07 13.10 3.76
N GLY A 96 -1.45 14.20 4.17
CA GLY A 96 -2.13 15.50 4.28
C GLY A 96 -2.13 16.21 2.94
N GLU A 97 -0.94 16.50 2.43
CA GLU A 97 -0.73 17.23 1.17
C GLU A 97 -0.54 16.29 -0.01
N LEU A 98 -0.99 16.73 -1.20
CA LEU A 98 -0.85 15.95 -2.43
C LEU A 98 0.58 15.89 -2.95
N VAL A 99 1.33 16.97 -2.78
CA VAL A 99 2.72 17.09 -3.23
C VAL A 99 3.60 17.12 -2.00
N GLY A 100 4.35 16.06 -1.76
CA GLY A 100 5.19 15.94 -0.58
C GLY A 100 5.92 14.61 -0.57
N SER A 101 6.31 14.16 0.62
CA SER A 101 6.90 12.84 0.84
C SER A 101 6.07 12.02 1.83
N ILE A 102 6.14 10.70 1.67
CA ILE A 102 5.54 9.69 2.54
C ILE A 102 6.68 9.06 3.32
N ALA A 103 6.64 9.17 4.64
CA ALA A 103 7.55 8.44 5.50
C ALA A 103 7.18 6.94 5.52
N LEU A 104 8.18 6.09 5.27
CA LEU A 104 8.09 4.64 5.36
C LEU A 104 8.94 4.20 6.55
N ASN A 105 8.27 4.06 7.70
CA ASN A 105 8.91 3.62 8.91
C ASN A 105 9.29 2.15 8.81
N SER A 106 10.51 1.82 9.24
CA SER A 106 10.98 0.43 9.43
C SER A 106 11.13 -0.43 8.16
N SER A 107 10.75 0.05 6.97
CA SER A 107 10.95 -0.66 5.71
C SER A 107 11.17 0.30 4.53
N TYR A 108 11.94 -0.14 3.54
CA TYR A 108 12.14 0.58 2.28
C TYR A 108 10.92 0.43 1.36
N PRO A 109 10.75 1.34 0.35
CA PRO A 109 9.73 1.20 -0.67
C PRO A 109 9.88 -0.11 -1.47
N LYS A 110 8.79 -0.81 -1.74
CA LYS A 110 8.77 -2.16 -2.31
C LYS A 110 8.20 -2.16 -3.71
N SER A 111 8.94 -2.68 -4.69
CA SER A 111 8.35 -3.01 -5.99
C SER A 111 7.39 -4.21 -5.90
N LYS A 112 7.73 -5.17 -5.02
CA LYS A 112 7.00 -6.42 -4.73
C LYS A 112 7.04 -6.75 -3.25
N LEU A 113 6.05 -7.50 -2.78
CA LEU A 113 6.10 -8.14 -1.47
C LEU A 113 6.77 -9.51 -1.64
N HIS A 114 7.87 -9.77 -0.93
CA HIS A 114 8.56 -11.06 -0.98
C HIS A 114 8.26 -11.90 0.26
N ASN A 115 8.08 -13.20 0.08
CA ASN A 115 7.76 -14.14 1.16
C ASN A 115 8.91 -14.28 2.16
N ASP A 116 10.15 -14.05 1.74
CA ASP A 116 11.36 -14.11 2.57
C ASP A 116 11.66 -12.79 3.32
N ASP A 117 10.86 -11.73 3.18
CA ASP A 117 11.15 -10.45 3.85
C ASP A 117 11.02 -10.59 5.37
N VAL A 118 12.10 -10.44 6.12
CA VAL A 118 12.12 -10.58 7.59
C VAL A 118 11.17 -9.62 8.34
N ARG A 119 10.64 -8.59 7.66
CA ARG A 119 9.74 -7.58 8.24
C ARG A 119 8.26 -7.98 8.20
N ILE A 120 7.90 -9.00 7.42
CA ILE A 120 6.50 -9.49 7.32
C ILE A 120 6.27 -10.58 8.37
N LEU A 121 5.04 -10.66 8.90
CA LEU A 121 4.69 -11.67 9.91
C LEU A 121 4.65 -13.08 9.32
N GLN A 122 4.80 -14.08 10.18
CA GLN A 122 4.66 -15.49 9.80
C GLN A 122 3.28 -15.78 9.20
N SER A 123 2.21 -15.24 9.80
CA SER A 123 0.84 -15.37 9.26
C SER A 123 0.66 -14.72 7.88
N CYS A 124 1.46 -13.70 7.56
CA CYS A 124 1.52 -13.14 6.20
C CYS A 124 2.18 -14.13 5.24
N ARG A 125 3.31 -14.74 5.64
CA ARG A 125 4.01 -15.73 4.82
C ARG A 125 3.14 -16.94 4.52
N GLU A 126 2.37 -17.39 5.51
CA GLU A 126 1.51 -18.57 5.44
C GLU A 126 0.17 -18.31 4.72
N CYS A 127 -0.15 -17.06 4.40
CA CYS A 127 -1.39 -16.73 3.70
C CYS A 127 -1.45 -17.43 2.32
N ASP A 128 -2.66 -17.71 1.84
CA ASP A 128 -2.90 -18.46 0.60
C ASP A 128 -2.15 -19.83 0.55
N GLY A 129 -1.91 -20.43 1.72
CA GLY A 129 -1.20 -21.70 1.86
C GLY A 129 0.33 -21.59 1.81
N GLY A 130 0.87 -20.38 1.81
CA GLY A 130 2.31 -20.08 1.92
C GLY A 130 3.18 -20.44 0.71
N ASN A 131 2.58 -20.97 -0.35
CA ASN A 131 3.28 -21.36 -1.58
C ASN A 131 3.39 -20.20 -2.57
N TRP A 132 3.99 -19.09 -2.14
CA TRP A 132 4.26 -17.94 -3.00
C TRP A 132 5.66 -17.38 -2.75
N ILE A 133 6.34 -16.94 -3.81
CA ILE A 133 7.68 -16.33 -3.72
C ILE A 133 7.53 -14.82 -3.55
N GLU A 134 6.68 -14.21 -4.37
CA GLU A 134 6.37 -12.80 -4.34
C GLU A 134 4.90 -12.54 -4.67
N LYS A 135 4.40 -11.39 -4.23
CA LYS A 135 3.10 -10.84 -4.61
C LYS A 135 3.30 -9.42 -5.13
N ASP A 136 2.45 -9.00 -6.07
CA ASP A 136 2.33 -7.58 -6.39
C ASP A 136 1.87 -6.81 -5.14
N ILE A 137 2.37 -5.59 -4.97
CA ILE A 137 1.97 -4.70 -3.88
C ILE A 137 1.36 -3.42 -4.46
N ILE A 138 0.25 -2.99 -3.90
CA ILE A 138 -0.45 -1.76 -4.26
C ILE A 138 -0.26 -0.76 -3.13
N TYR A 139 0.29 0.41 -3.44
CA TYR A 139 0.28 1.56 -2.56
C TYR A 139 -1.04 2.30 -2.69
N ALA A 140 -1.92 2.13 -1.72
CA ALA A 140 -3.19 2.83 -1.61
C ALA A 140 -3.01 4.13 -0.80
N VAL A 141 -2.72 5.24 -1.49
CA VAL A 141 -2.37 6.52 -0.88
C VAL A 141 -3.54 7.49 -0.90
N GLY A 142 -4.11 7.78 0.26
CA GLY A 142 -5.25 8.68 0.43
C GLY A 142 -4.86 10.05 1.00
N SER A 143 -5.17 11.13 0.27
CA SER A 143 -5.09 12.50 0.83
C SER A 143 -6.37 12.81 1.58
N VAL A 144 -6.25 13.03 2.89
CA VAL A 144 -7.39 13.29 3.77
C VAL A 144 -7.25 14.65 4.43
N SER A 145 -8.26 15.49 4.26
CA SER A 145 -8.37 16.81 4.90
C SER A 145 -9.73 16.95 5.59
N LYS A 146 -9.73 17.35 6.87
CA LYS A 146 -10.95 17.46 7.70
C LYS A 146 -11.84 16.20 7.63
N SER A 147 -11.22 15.02 7.75
CA SER A 147 -11.85 13.70 7.64
C SER A 147 -12.53 13.37 6.30
N LYS A 148 -12.40 14.23 5.29
CA LYS A 148 -12.85 13.97 3.91
C LYS A 148 -11.67 13.48 3.09
N LEU A 149 -11.81 12.30 2.50
CA LEU A 149 -10.89 11.78 1.51
C LEU A 149 -11.06 12.60 0.22
N LYS A 150 -9.97 13.23 -0.22
CA LYS A 150 -9.94 14.13 -1.38
C LYS A 150 -9.35 13.47 -2.60
N THR A 151 -8.28 12.71 -2.43
CA THR A 151 -7.71 11.90 -3.50
C THR A 151 -7.36 10.52 -3.02
N LEU A 152 -7.46 9.53 -3.91
CA LEU A 152 -7.01 8.17 -3.63
C LEU A 152 -6.21 7.62 -4.81
N TRP A 153 -4.94 7.33 -4.57
CA TRP A 153 -4.07 6.68 -5.55
C TRP A 153 -3.92 5.21 -5.22
N PHE A 154 -3.99 4.35 -6.23
CA PHE A 154 -3.55 2.97 -6.19
C PHE A 154 -2.40 2.82 -7.17
N VAL A 155 -1.17 2.77 -6.67
CA VAL A 155 0.01 2.61 -7.52
C VAL A 155 0.64 1.26 -7.26
N TYR A 156 0.82 0.47 -8.31
CA TYR A 156 1.57 -0.78 -8.19
C TYR A 156 3.03 -0.49 -7.87
N GLY A 157 3.62 -1.27 -6.95
CA GLY A 157 4.97 -1.06 -6.45
C GLY A 157 6.01 -0.98 -7.57
N ASN A 158 5.91 -1.84 -8.58
CA ASN A 158 6.83 -1.86 -9.72
C ASN A 158 6.70 -0.66 -10.69
N CYS A 159 5.69 0.20 -10.50
CA CYS A 159 5.61 1.51 -11.15
C CYS A 159 6.31 2.60 -10.32
N TYR A 160 6.55 2.38 -9.02
CA TYR A 160 6.78 3.44 -8.03
C TYR A 160 8.11 3.31 -7.29
N ALA A 161 8.57 2.08 -7.07
CA ALA A 161 9.78 1.74 -6.35
C ALA A 161 10.65 0.80 -7.18
N ALA A 162 11.96 0.88 -6.97
CA ALA A 162 12.93 -0.01 -7.61
C ALA A 162 12.87 -1.42 -6.98
N ASP A 163 13.63 -2.35 -7.56
CA ASP A 163 13.76 -3.69 -7.00
C ASP A 163 14.53 -3.68 -5.68
N ARG A 164 14.24 -4.68 -4.84
CA ARG A 164 14.66 -4.70 -3.42
C ARG A 164 16.17 -4.57 -3.26
N GLU A 165 16.94 -5.06 -4.22
CA GLU A 165 18.40 -5.07 -4.25
C GLU A 165 18.98 -3.65 -4.18
N VAL A 166 18.31 -2.66 -4.78
CA VAL A 166 18.74 -1.25 -4.76
C VAL A 166 18.78 -0.73 -3.31
N TYR A 167 17.72 -1.02 -2.55
CA TYR A 167 17.59 -0.56 -1.16
C TYR A 167 18.44 -1.39 -0.21
N GLU A 168 18.47 -2.72 -0.39
CA GLU A 168 19.29 -3.61 0.42
C GLU A 168 20.78 -3.33 0.28
N LYS A 169 21.26 -3.02 -0.93
CA LYS A 169 22.67 -2.63 -1.15
C LYS A 169 23.03 -1.41 -0.32
N THR A 170 22.16 -0.39 -0.32
CA THR A 170 22.34 0.84 0.46
C THR A 170 22.35 0.53 1.96
N PHE A 171 21.38 -0.23 2.45
CA PHE A 171 21.29 -0.63 3.85
C PHE A 171 22.52 -1.42 4.30
N LYS A 172 22.95 -2.44 3.54
CA LYS A 172 24.12 -3.28 3.83
C LYS A 172 25.41 -2.45 3.86
N CYS A 173 25.57 -1.50 2.93
CA CYS A 173 26.74 -0.62 2.88
C CYS A 173 26.84 0.26 4.14
N ILE A 174 25.75 0.94 4.50
CA ILE A 174 25.71 1.82 5.68
C ILE A 174 25.91 1.00 6.95
N SER A 175 25.18 -0.11 7.10
CA SER A 175 25.28 -0.97 8.28
C SER A 175 26.70 -1.50 8.46
N LYS A 176 27.36 -1.97 7.39
CA LYS A 176 28.76 -2.40 7.44
C LYS A 176 29.66 -1.30 7.99
N LYS A 177 29.52 -0.07 7.48
CA LYS A 177 30.35 1.07 7.92
C LYS A 177 30.12 1.48 9.36
N VAL A 178 28.88 1.39 9.86
CA VAL A 178 28.59 1.67 11.27
C VAL A 178 29.25 0.63 12.19
N HIS A 179 29.29 -0.64 11.78
CA HIS A 179 29.89 -1.71 12.59
C HIS A 179 31.43 -1.75 12.56
N GLU A 180 32.10 -0.88 11.79
CA GLU A 180 33.56 -0.72 11.80
C GLU A 180 34.06 0.14 12.99
N ILE A 181 33.17 0.58 13.91
CA ILE A 181 33.53 1.43 15.06
C ILE A 181 33.94 0.56 16.27
N ASP A 182 35.24 0.45 16.52
CA ASP A 182 35.82 -0.51 17.49
C ASP A 182 35.41 -0.32 18.97
N HIS A 183 35.04 0.90 19.39
CA HIS A 183 34.75 1.21 20.80
C HIS A 183 33.27 1.06 21.19
N LEU A 184 32.40 0.62 20.27
CA LEU A 184 30.97 0.47 20.51
C LEU A 184 30.58 -1.01 20.66
N GLU A 185 29.78 -1.33 21.69
CA GLU A 185 29.23 -2.68 21.88
C GLU A 185 27.95 -2.84 21.05
N PHE A 186 28.11 -3.39 19.84
CA PHE A 186 26.99 -3.68 18.93
C PHE A 186 26.19 -4.93 19.34
N THR A 187 24.89 -4.86 19.16
CA THR A 187 23.98 -6.01 19.31
C THR A 187 24.05 -6.87 18.05
N VAL A 188 24.34 -8.17 18.22
CA VAL A 188 24.69 -9.11 17.13
C VAL A 188 23.57 -9.35 16.10
N LYS A 189 22.31 -9.07 16.41
CA LYS A 189 21.16 -9.27 15.49
C LYS A 189 20.18 -8.10 15.57
N THR A 190 20.05 -7.33 14.49
CA THR A 190 18.96 -6.36 14.34
C THR A 190 18.48 -6.29 12.88
N ASN A 191 17.20 -6.00 12.68
CA ASN A 191 16.64 -5.57 11.39
C ASN A 191 16.86 -4.06 11.15
N GLU A 192 17.72 -3.44 11.97
CA GLU A 192 18.02 -2.02 12.04
C GLU A 192 19.44 -1.79 11.54
N ILE A 193 19.85 -0.54 11.34
CA ILE A 193 21.21 -0.23 10.85
C ILE A 193 22.25 -0.68 11.89
N ALA A 194 21.98 -0.39 13.17
CA ALA A 194 22.75 -0.86 14.31
C ALA A 194 21.94 -0.74 15.62
N GLY A 195 22.32 -1.52 16.62
CA GLY A 195 21.89 -1.33 18.01
C GLY A 195 23.10 -1.35 18.92
N VAL A 196 23.33 -0.29 19.70
CA VAL A 196 24.49 -0.14 20.59
C VAL A 196 24.00 -0.26 22.04
N ARG A 197 24.74 -0.97 22.90
CA ARG A 197 24.42 -1.12 24.33
C ARG A 197 25.55 -0.58 25.20
N LYS A 198 25.27 -0.47 26.50
CA LYS A 198 26.24 -0.10 27.54
C LYS A 198 26.96 1.22 27.27
N ILE A 199 26.21 2.22 26.84
CA ILE A 199 26.77 3.53 26.48
C ILE A 199 27.14 4.32 27.73
N ASP A 200 26.33 4.21 28.78
CA ASP A 200 26.59 4.82 30.08
C ASP A 200 27.49 3.92 30.96
N PRO A 201 28.21 4.50 31.96
CA PRO A 201 29.09 3.73 32.84
C PRO A 201 28.44 2.61 33.65
N LEU A 202 27.12 2.65 33.90
CA LEU A 202 26.38 1.57 34.57
C LEU A 202 26.00 0.44 33.60
N GLY A 203 26.12 0.65 32.29
CA GLY A 203 25.84 -0.35 31.27
C GLY A 203 24.35 -0.60 31.01
N ILE A 204 23.46 0.32 31.40
CA ILE A 204 21.99 0.10 31.37
C ILE A 204 21.28 0.78 30.19
N THR A 205 21.99 1.57 29.40
CA THR A 205 21.45 2.28 28.24
C THR A 205 21.66 1.55 26.92
N TYR A 206 20.83 1.88 25.93
CA TYR A 206 20.96 1.40 24.57
C TYR A 206 20.59 2.52 23.57
N LEU A 207 21.24 2.51 22.41
CA LEU A 207 20.95 3.37 21.26
C LEU A 207 20.49 2.49 20.09
N ARG A 208 19.45 2.95 19.38
CA ARG A 208 18.98 2.31 18.15
C ARG A 208 19.27 3.22 16.97
N VAL A 209 19.93 2.67 15.97
CA VAL A 209 20.19 3.35 14.70
C VAL A 209 19.31 2.71 13.65
N ARG A 210 18.30 3.46 13.18
CA ARG A 210 17.26 2.97 12.28
C ARG A 210 17.26 3.77 10.98
N GLY A 211 17.01 3.08 9.86
CA GLY A 211 16.70 3.76 8.61
C GLY A 211 15.28 4.31 8.64
N MET A 212 15.12 5.57 8.23
CA MET A 212 13.83 6.17 7.95
C MET A 212 13.78 6.42 6.44
N TRP A 213 12.98 5.62 5.73
CA TRP A 213 12.84 5.76 4.29
C TRP A 213 11.74 6.77 3.99
N GLY A 214 11.88 7.45 2.86
CA GLY A 214 10.86 8.34 2.33
C GLY A 214 10.62 8.03 0.85
N ILE A 215 9.40 8.27 0.39
CA ILE A 215 9.08 8.25 -1.05
C ILE A 215 8.18 9.43 -1.38
N ASP A 216 8.43 10.09 -2.50
CA ASP A 216 7.59 11.20 -2.97
C ASP A 216 6.18 10.72 -3.29
N THR A 217 5.15 11.47 -2.91
CA THR A 217 3.74 11.07 -3.08
C THR A 217 3.42 10.70 -4.54
N PRO A 218 2.46 9.78 -4.79
CA PRO A 218 2.07 9.42 -6.16
C PRO A 218 1.68 10.61 -7.02
N HIS A 219 1.01 11.60 -6.43
CA HIS A 219 0.62 12.80 -7.14
C HIS A 219 1.81 13.72 -7.46
N LYS A 220 2.86 13.76 -6.63
CA LYS A 220 4.10 14.46 -6.98
C LYS A 220 4.83 13.79 -8.15
N VAL A 221 4.85 12.46 -8.19
CA VAL A 221 5.56 11.69 -9.23
C VAL A 221 4.78 11.60 -10.54
N PHE A 222 3.47 11.35 -10.48
CA PHE A 222 2.63 11.02 -11.64
C PHE A 222 1.50 12.03 -11.89
N GLY A 223 1.40 13.09 -11.09
CA GLY A 223 0.29 14.06 -11.17
C GLY A 223 0.15 14.71 -12.55
N SER A 224 1.26 14.90 -13.27
CA SER A 224 1.27 15.44 -14.63
C SER A 224 0.55 14.56 -15.66
N LEU A 225 0.36 13.27 -15.37
CA LEU A 225 -0.39 12.35 -16.23
C LEU A 225 -1.91 12.46 -16.02
N THR A 226 -2.35 13.17 -14.97
CA THR A 226 -3.74 13.23 -14.52
C THR A 226 -4.41 14.56 -14.90
N GLU A 227 -5.74 14.54 -15.01
CA GLU A 227 -6.58 15.74 -15.16
C GLU A 227 -7.05 16.25 -13.79
N PHE A 228 -6.15 16.26 -12.80
CA PHE A 228 -6.52 16.64 -11.44
C PHE A 228 -7.03 18.08 -11.37
N ASN A 229 -8.23 18.25 -10.80
CA ASN A 229 -8.82 19.55 -10.52
C ASN A 229 -9.03 19.70 -9.01
N ARG A 230 -8.46 20.77 -8.43
CA ARG A 230 -8.60 21.08 -6.99
C ARG A 230 -10.05 21.36 -6.56
N GLN A 231 -10.92 21.73 -7.50
CA GLN A 231 -12.34 21.96 -7.25
C GLN A 231 -13.15 20.66 -7.18
N SER A 232 -12.62 19.55 -7.68
CA SER A 232 -13.28 18.25 -7.60
C SER A 232 -13.53 17.84 -6.15
N ASN A 233 -14.68 17.21 -5.91
CA ASN A 233 -15.04 16.70 -4.60
C ASN A 233 -14.16 15.53 -4.20
N PHE A 234 -13.82 14.67 -5.16
CA PHE A 234 -12.97 13.51 -5.00
C PHE A 234 -12.30 13.13 -6.32
N SER A 235 -11.09 12.57 -6.27
CA SER A 235 -10.42 11.99 -7.44
C SER A 235 -9.69 10.71 -7.08
N ALA A 236 -9.83 9.69 -7.90
CA ALA A 236 -9.15 8.42 -7.71
C ALA A 236 -8.39 8.00 -8.97
N TYR A 237 -7.26 7.35 -8.75
CA TYR A 237 -6.35 6.95 -9.81
C TYR A 237 -5.82 5.54 -9.56
N ILE A 238 -5.71 4.73 -10.60
CA ILE A 238 -4.89 3.52 -10.60
C ILE A 238 -3.77 3.68 -11.61
N LEU A 239 -2.55 3.35 -11.21
CA LEU A 239 -1.41 3.25 -12.11
C LEU A 239 -0.79 1.85 -12.02
N MET A 240 -0.82 1.13 -13.13
CA MET A 240 -0.27 -0.23 -13.25
C MET A 240 0.35 -0.44 -14.63
N LEU A 241 1.36 -1.31 -14.72
CA LEU A 241 1.93 -1.70 -16.01
C LEU A 241 0.91 -2.44 -16.88
N ASP A 242 1.05 -2.33 -18.20
CA ASP A 242 0.17 -3.02 -19.16
C ASP A 242 0.13 -4.53 -18.89
N LYS A 243 1.29 -5.15 -18.60
CA LYS A 243 1.38 -6.57 -18.23
C LYS A 243 0.44 -6.95 -17.08
N LYS A 244 0.33 -6.09 -16.06
CA LYS A 244 -0.58 -6.32 -14.93
C LYS A 244 -2.03 -6.09 -15.33
N TYR A 245 -2.32 -5.03 -16.07
CA TYR A 245 -3.68 -4.78 -16.53
C TYR A 245 -4.24 -5.98 -17.33
N TYR A 246 -3.46 -6.49 -18.28
CA TYR A 246 -3.88 -7.62 -19.12
C TYR A 246 -3.86 -8.98 -18.40
N SER A 247 -3.27 -9.09 -17.20
CA SER A 247 -3.37 -10.31 -16.39
C SER A 247 -4.73 -10.45 -15.69
N PHE A 248 -5.53 -9.39 -15.60
CA PHE A 248 -6.88 -9.48 -15.07
C PHE A 248 -7.85 -10.16 -16.05
N SER A 249 -8.89 -10.79 -15.49
CA SER A 249 -9.91 -11.47 -16.28
C SER A 249 -10.55 -10.51 -17.30
N LYS A 250 -10.86 -11.02 -18.49
CA LYS A 250 -11.53 -10.23 -19.54
C LYS A 250 -12.85 -9.63 -19.02
N LYS A 251 -13.58 -10.38 -18.18
CA LYS A 251 -14.83 -9.93 -17.54
C LYS A 251 -14.61 -8.67 -16.71
N ASP A 252 -13.61 -8.66 -15.83
CA ASP A 252 -13.36 -7.50 -14.96
C ASP A 252 -12.86 -6.28 -15.75
N ARG A 253 -12.06 -6.51 -16.80
CA ARG A 253 -11.63 -5.44 -17.70
C ARG A 253 -12.81 -4.80 -18.43
N ILE A 254 -13.71 -5.61 -19.02
CA ILE A 254 -14.92 -5.09 -19.71
C ILE A 254 -15.78 -4.25 -18.77
N ILE A 255 -15.97 -4.67 -17.51
CA ILE A 255 -16.76 -3.91 -16.54
C ILE A 255 -16.19 -2.50 -16.37
N ILE A 256 -14.88 -2.38 -16.17
CA ILE A 256 -14.21 -1.08 -16.01
C ILE A 256 -14.19 -0.29 -17.34
N GLU A 257 -13.94 -0.93 -18.48
CA GLU A 257 -13.93 -0.30 -19.81
C GLU A 257 -15.31 0.24 -20.20
N SER A 258 -16.39 -0.39 -19.74
CA SER A 258 -17.78 0.01 -20.03
C SER A 258 -18.35 1.07 -19.08
N ASN A 259 -17.67 1.37 -17.97
CA ASN A 259 -18.15 2.33 -16.98
C ASN A 259 -17.86 3.77 -17.45
N SER A 260 -18.90 4.52 -17.81
CA SER A 260 -18.80 5.88 -18.35
C SER A 260 -18.18 6.90 -17.38
N SER A 261 -18.18 6.62 -16.07
CA SER A 261 -17.56 7.48 -15.06
C SER A 261 -16.04 7.29 -14.97
N ILE A 262 -15.49 6.27 -15.64
CA ILE A 262 -14.09 5.89 -15.58
C ILE A 262 -13.41 6.22 -16.91
N LYS A 263 -12.25 6.88 -16.83
CA LYS A 263 -11.39 7.16 -17.98
C LYS A 263 -10.14 6.30 -17.91
N ILE A 264 -9.85 5.53 -18.95
CA ILE A 264 -8.64 4.70 -19.05
C ILE A 264 -7.72 5.31 -20.11
N LYS A 265 -6.45 5.53 -19.74
CA LYS A 265 -5.42 6.04 -20.63
C LYS A 265 -4.25 5.06 -20.70
N SER A 266 -3.71 4.86 -21.91
CA SER A 266 -2.35 4.33 -22.06
C SER A 266 -1.36 5.46 -21.80
N VAL A 267 -0.39 5.23 -20.93
CA VAL A 267 0.66 6.19 -20.56
C VAL A 267 2.02 5.51 -20.56
N GLU A 268 3.09 6.31 -20.58
CA GLU A 268 4.44 5.83 -20.38
C GLU A 268 5.03 6.49 -19.13
N ILE A 269 5.69 5.69 -18.30
CA ILE A 269 6.33 6.15 -17.06
C ILE A 269 7.81 5.74 -17.07
N LYS A 270 8.67 6.52 -16.40
CA LYS A 270 10.08 6.14 -16.24
C LYS A 270 10.19 4.88 -15.39
N SER A 271 11.08 3.97 -15.77
CA SER A 271 11.37 2.79 -14.95
C SER A 271 12.09 3.21 -13.66
N PRO A 272 11.62 2.76 -12.48
CA PRO A 272 12.30 3.04 -11.22
C PRO A 272 13.67 2.34 -11.12
N ASN A 273 13.90 1.27 -11.90
CA ASN A 273 15.17 0.55 -11.96
C ASN A 273 16.17 1.19 -12.94
N ASN A 274 15.69 1.78 -14.03
CA ASN A 274 16.53 2.46 -15.01
C ASN A 274 15.77 3.63 -15.67
N PRO A 275 15.98 4.88 -15.21
CA PRO A 275 15.25 6.04 -15.71
C PRO A 275 15.43 6.36 -17.21
N ALA A 276 16.39 5.74 -17.91
CA ALA A 276 16.53 5.83 -19.36
C ALA A 276 15.43 5.04 -20.10
N ASN A 277 14.79 4.08 -19.43
CA ASN A 277 13.76 3.24 -19.99
C ASN A 277 12.37 3.75 -19.61
N TYR A 278 11.46 3.72 -20.58
CA TYR A 278 10.04 3.97 -20.37
C TYR A 278 9.25 2.66 -20.31
N LEU A 279 8.30 2.59 -19.39
CA LEU A 279 7.42 1.45 -19.17
C LEU A 279 6.00 1.82 -19.62
N LYS A 280 5.38 0.95 -20.42
CA LYS A 280 3.97 1.10 -20.83
C LYS A 280 3.04 0.72 -19.68
N ALA A 281 2.09 1.61 -19.40
CA ALA A 281 1.19 1.49 -18.26
C ALA A 281 -0.24 1.95 -18.61
N LYS A 282 -1.18 1.48 -17.80
CA LYS A 282 -2.55 1.99 -17.75
C LYS A 282 -2.71 2.94 -16.57
N LEU A 283 -3.22 4.12 -16.88
CA LEU A 283 -3.74 5.07 -15.91
C LEU A 283 -5.27 5.06 -15.97
N ILE A 284 -5.91 4.65 -14.88
CA ILE A 284 -7.37 4.60 -14.75
C ILE A 284 -7.79 5.72 -13.81
N CYS A 285 -8.70 6.58 -14.23
CA CYS A 285 -9.10 7.77 -13.51
C CYS A 285 -10.61 7.76 -13.23
N PHE A 286 -10.98 8.20 -12.03
CA PHE A 286 -12.34 8.55 -11.65
C PHE A 286 -12.32 9.92 -10.95
N ILE A 287 -13.16 10.85 -11.39
CA ILE A 287 -13.23 12.21 -10.84
C ILE A 287 -14.71 12.52 -10.56
N LYS A 288 -14.98 13.07 -9.38
CA LYS A 288 -16.31 13.46 -8.90
C LYS A 288 -16.33 14.88 -8.37
#